data_AF-A0A2T7T088-F1
#
_entry.id   AF-A0A2T7T088-F1
#
_cell.length_a   1.000
_cell.length_b   1.000
_cell.length_c   1.000
_cell.angle_alpha   90.00
_cell.angle_beta   90.00
_cell.angle_gamma   90.00
#
_symmetry.space_group_name_H-M   'P 1'
#
loop_
_entity.id
_entity.type
_entity.pdbx_description
1 polymer ?
#
loop_
_entity_poly.entity_id
_entity_poly.type
_entity_poly.pdbx_seq_one_letter_code
_entity_poly.pdbx_strand_id
1 'polypeptide(L)'
;MCNPHLRHTLYGLVPYMPCSYSCSATMKFADRLHEVIRTELPSYAKAIEQAIAKPLLCVSELRMYGFEGETVHQNDGTVTITYSGAKSLYPIEDTDPLWDLLRAGDRCTVDGNIIHVGRADAYIAGYEARGDHHGPECPFVISFS
;
A
#
# COMPACT_ATOMS: atom_id res chain seq x y z
N MET A 1 9.07 -12.32 -5.41
CA MET A 1 7.67 -11.89 -5.16
C MET A 1 7.47 -10.53 -5.80
N CYS A 2 6.37 -10.34 -6.55
CA CYS A 2 6.15 -9.12 -7.34
C CYS A 2 5.02 -8.30 -6.71
N ASN A 3 5.31 -7.05 -6.34
CA ASN A 3 4.29 -6.08 -5.92
C ASN A 3 3.97 -5.13 -7.10
N PRO A 4 2.94 -5.42 -7.93
CA PRO A 4 2.62 -4.61 -9.11
C PRO A 4 2.04 -3.23 -8.76
N HIS A 5 1.74 -2.98 -7.49
CA HIS A 5 1.27 -1.68 -7.02
C HIS A 5 2.40 -0.64 -6.97
N LEU A 6 3.66 -1.09 -6.99
CA LEU A 6 4.85 -0.24 -7.08
C LEU A 6 5.27 0.08 -8.52
N ARG A 7 4.53 -0.37 -9.55
CA ARG A 7 4.90 -0.26 -10.98
C ARG A 7 5.17 1.16 -11.48
N HIS A 8 4.63 2.16 -10.78
CA HIS A 8 4.81 3.59 -11.10
C HIS A 8 5.82 4.28 -10.18
N THR A 9 6.45 3.53 -9.28
CA THR A 9 7.50 4.02 -8.39
C THR A 9 8.87 3.57 -8.90
N LEU A 10 9.94 4.14 -8.35
CA LEU A 10 11.31 3.69 -8.64
C LEU A 10 11.53 2.23 -8.20
N TYR A 11 10.76 1.73 -7.24
CA TYR A 11 10.93 0.39 -6.67
C TYR A 11 10.15 -0.70 -7.41
N GLY A 12 9.48 -0.38 -8.52
CA GLY A 12 8.74 -1.33 -9.33
C GLY A 12 9.66 -2.28 -10.11
N LEU A 13 9.46 -3.59 -9.97
CA LEU A 13 10.18 -4.61 -10.75
C LEU A 13 9.48 -4.97 -12.07
N VAL A 14 8.19 -4.64 -12.20
CA VAL A 14 7.42 -4.81 -13.44
C VAL A 14 6.69 -3.51 -13.75
N PRO A 15 6.69 -3.04 -15.01
CA PRO A 15 6.01 -1.81 -15.39
C PRO A 15 4.53 -2.01 -15.77
N TYR A 16 3.93 -3.17 -15.45
CA TYR A 16 2.58 -3.53 -15.88
C TYR A 16 1.81 -4.27 -14.77
N MET A 17 0.47 -4.28 -14.89
CA MET A 17 -0.38 -5.15 -14.09
C MET A 17 -0.36 -6.57 -14.67
N PRO A 18 -0.01 -7.60 -13.87
CA PRO A 18 0.01 -8.97 -14.36
C PRO A 18 -1.41 -9.51 -14.53
N CYS A 19 -1.58 -10.54 -15.37
CA CYS A 19 -2.86 -11.23 -15.55
C CYS A 19 -3.37 -11.91 -14.27
N SER A 20 -2.47 -12.23 -13.34
CA SER A 20 -2.76 -12.62 -11.97
C SER A 20 -1.57 -12.25 -11.07
N TYR A 21 -1.82 -12.02 -9.77
CA TYR A 21 -0.75 -11.77 -8.80
C TYR A 21 0.24 -12.93 -8.67
N SER A 22 -0.16 -14.15 -9.08
CA SER A 22 0.64 -15.37 -9.07
C SER A 22 1.15 -15.78 -10.46
N CYS A 23 1.14 -14.88 -11.45
CA CYS A 23 1.60 -15.17 -12.80
C CYS A 23 3.08 -15.60 -12.81
N SER A 24 3.35 -16.87 -13.14
CA SER A 24 4.70 -17.45 -13.10
C SER A 24 5.70 -16.75 -14.01
N ALA A 25 5.27 -16.33 -15.19
CA ALA A 25 6.10 -15.58 -16.12
C ALA A 25 6.53 -14.22 -15.54
N THR A 26 5.61 -13.52 -14.87
CA THR A 26 5.88 -12.23 -14.22
C THR A 26 6.83 -12.40 -13.04
N MET A 27 6.60 -13.40 -12.19
CA MET A 27 7.49 -13.70 -11.06
C MET A 27 8.91 -14.01 -11.54
N LYS A 28 9.05 -14.86 -12.56
CA LYS A 28 10.36 -15.20 -13.14
C LYS A 28 11.07 -13.98 -13.73
N PHE A 29 10.33 -13.07 -14.36
CA PHE A 29 10.90 -11.82 -14.87
C PHE A 29 11.38 -10.93 -13.72
N ALA A 30 10.53 -10.69 -12.72
CA ALA A 30 10.85 -9.86 -11.56
C ALA A 30 12.06 -10.40 -10.78
N ASP A 31 12.13 -11.72 -10.57
CA ASP A 31 13.24 -12.35 -9.84
C ASP A 31 14.57 -12.21 -10.61
N ARG A 32 14.55 -12.38 -11.95
CA ARG A 32 15.76 -12.18 -12.77
C ARG A 32 16.24 -10.73 -12.76
N LEU A 33 15.32 -9.78 -12.89
CA LEU A 33 15.67 -8.36 -12.84
C LEU A 33 16.24 -7.99 -11.47
N HIS A 34 15.61 -8.48 -10.42
CA HIS A 34 16.05 -8.22 -9.06
C HIS A 34 17.44 -8.79 -8.76
N GLU A 35 17.77 -9.98 -9.27
CA GLU A 35 19.11 -10.57 -9.12
C GLU A 35 20.20 -9.73 -9.79
N VAL A 36 19.91 -9.21 -10.99
CA VAL A 36 20.82 -8.29 -11.68
C VAL A 36 21.01 -7.01 -10.87
N ILE A 37 19.92 -6.41 -10.37
CA ILE A 37 19.98 -5.21 -9.52
C ILE A 37 20.75 -5.48 -8.23
N ARG A 38 20.58 -6.65 -7.61
CA ARG A 38 21.30 -7.03 -6.38
C ARG A 38 22.80 -7.15 -6.61
N THR A 39 23.21 -7.67 -7.76
CA THR A 39 24.61 -7.81 -8.14
C THR A 39 25.26 -6.45 -8.41
N GLU A 40 24.59 -5.58 -9.17
CA GLU A 40 25.15 -4.29 -9.63
C GLU A 40 24.98 -3.17 -8.59
N LEU A 41 23.84 -3.14 -7.89
CA LEU A 41 23.40 -2.06 -7.00
C LEU A 41 22.79 -2.61 -5.70
N PRO A 42 23.59 -3.24 -4.82
CA PRO A 42 23.09 -3.96 -3.64
C PRO A 42 22.28 -3.08 -2.68
N SER A 43 22.70 -1.83 -2.48
CA SER A 43 21.95 -0.87 -1.64
C SER A 43 20.57 -0.55 -2.22
N TYR A 44 20.45 -0.52 -3.55
CA TYR A 44 19.18 -0.27 -4.22
C TYR A 44 18.27 -1.49 -4.18
N ALA A 45 18.81 -2.70 -4.38
CA ALA A 45 18.07 -3.94 -4.19
C ALA A 45 17.48 -4.03 -2.77
N LYS A 46 18.25 -3.68 -1.74
CA LYS A 46 17.75 -3.63 -0.36
C LYS A 46 16.58 -2.65 -0.20
N ALA A 47 16.65 -1.48 -0.83
CA ALA A 47 15.56 -0.51 -0.80
C ALA A 47 14.30 -1.03 -1.51
N ILE A 48 14.46 -1.76 -2.63
CA ILE A 48 13.36 -2.43 -3.33
C ILE A 48 12.73 -3.51 -2.45
N GLU A 49 13.54 -4.38 -1.83
CA GLU A 49 13.06 -5.43 -0.92
C GLU A 49 12.25 -4.84 0.23
N GLN A 50 12.74 -3.75 0.82
CA GLN A 50 12.02 -3.01 1.86
C GLN A 50 10.71 -2.40 1.35
N ALA A 51 10.69 -1.84 0.14
CA ALA A 51 9.49 -1.25 -0.42
C ALA A 51 8.42 -2.30 -0.78
N ILE A 52 8.83 -3.44 -1.33
CA ILE A 52 7.93 -4.53 -1.75
C ILE A 52 7.24 -5.18 -0.56
N ALA A 53 7.93 -5.31 0.58
CA ALA A 53 7.41 -5.95 1.77
C ALA A 53 6.44 -5.05 2.58
N LYS A 54 6.42 -3.74 2.31
CA LYS A 54 5.57 -2.81 3.07
C LYS A 54 4.09 -3.07 2.81
N PRO A 55 3.27 -3.17 3.86
CA PRO A 55 1.83 -3.13 3.76
C PRO A 55 1.35 -1.84 3.09
N LEU A 56 0.34 -1.97 2.25
CA LEU A 56 -0.30 -0.86 1.56
C LEU A 56 -1.79 -0.85 1.88
N LEU A 57 -2.32 0.32 2.23
CA LEU A 57 -3.75 0.59 2.16
C LEU A 57 -4.07 1.01 0.73
N CYS A 58 -4.81 0.17 0.02
CA CYS A 58 -5.28 0.43 -1.34
C CYS A 58 -6.75 0.82 -1.28
N VAL A 59 -7.09 1.98 -1.84
CA VAL A 59 -8.48 2.44 -1.95
C VAL A 59 -8.92 2.43 -3.41
N SER A 60 -8.00 2.75 -4.33
CA SER A 60 -8.17 2.58 -5.77
C SER A 60 -6.80 2.39 -6.45
N GLU A 61 -6.78 2.12 -7.75
CA GLU A 61 -5.52 1.97 -8.51
C GLU A 61 -4.63 3.21 -8.49
N LEU A 62 -5.17 4.38 -8.14
CA LEU A 62 -4.44 5.65 -8.08
C LEU A 62 -4.33 6.21 -6.65
N ARG A 63 -4.96 5.56 -5.66
CA ARG A 63 -4.95 5.98 -4.25
C ARG A 63 -4.48 4.84 -3.38
N MET A 64 -3.18 4.86 -3.10
CA MET A 64 -2.50 3.87 -2.28
C MET A 64 -1.57 4.53 -1.28
N TYR A 65 -1.62 4.04 -0.05
CA TYR A 65 -0.85 4.57 1.07
C TYR A 65 0.04 3.48 1.64
N GLY A 66 1.33 3.78 1.76
CA GLY A 66 2.29 2.99 2.52
C GLY A 66 2.46 3.57 3.91
N PHE A 67 2.94 2.72 4.82
CA PHE A 67 3.13 3.08 6.22
C PHE A 67 4.59 2.92 6.65
N GLU A 68 4.95 3.56 7.76
CA GLU A 68 6.27 3.46 8.39
C GLU A 68 6.16 2.90 9.81
N GLY A 69 6.99 1.91 10.13
CA GLY A 69 7.00 1.30 11.47
C GLY A 69 5.71 0.54 11.75
N GLU A 70 5.13 -0.03 10.69
CA GLU A 70 3.79 -0.52 10.68
C GLU A 70 3.63 -1.91 11.30
N THR A 71 2.49 -2.16 11.95
CA THR A 71 2.07 -3.50 12.37
C THR A 71 0.65 -3.74 11.87
N VAL A 72 0.43 -4.88 11.22
CA VAL A 72 -0.87 -5.27 10.67
C VAL A 72 -1.51 -6.35 11.54
N HIS A 73 -2.73 -6.11 11.98
CA HIS A 73 -3.57 -7.06 12.72
C HIS A 73 -4.86 -7.31 11.95
N GLN A 74 -5.17 -8.57 11.68
CA GLN A 74 -6.43 -8.99 11.08
C GLN A 74 -7.32 -9.61 12.15
N ASN A 75 -8.57 -9.16 12.24
CA ASN A 75 -9.56 -9.68 13.19
C ASN A 75 -10.96 -9.61 12.60
N ASP A 76 -11.66 -10.74 12.53
CA ASP A 76 -13.09 -10.87 12.19
C ASP A 76 -13.58 -9.89 11.11
N GLY A 77 -12.97 -9.94 9.91
CA GLY A 77 -13.38 -9.13 8.76
C GLY A 77 -12.82 -7.70 8.74
N THR A 78 -12.10 -7.29 9.79
CA THR A 78 -11.42 -5.99 9.86
C THR A 78 -9.90 -6.14 9.77
N VAL A 79 -9.24 -5.11 9.23
CA VAL A 79 -7.77 -5.03 9.19
C VAL A 79 -7.32 -3.73 9.84
N THR A 80 -6.53 -3.83 10.90
CA THR A 80 -5.94 -2.68 11.58
C THR A 80 -4.47 -2.56 11.27
N ILE A 81 -4.03 -1.36 10.90
CA ILE A 81 -2.64 -0.97 10.72
C ILE A 81 -2.30 0.09 11.76
N THR A 82 -1.37 -0.20 12.67
CA THR A 82 -0.70 0.82 13.48
C THR A 82 0.56 1.28 12.77
N TYR A 83 0.92 2.55 12.86
CA TYR A 83 2.03 3.15 12.12
C TYR A 83 2.56 4.40 12.80
N SER A 84 3.80 4.75 12.50
CA SER A 84 4.46 6.00 12.94
C SER A 84 4.41 7.12 11.90
N GLY A 85 4.12 6.76 10.64
CA GLY A 85 3.97 7.69 9.53
C GLY A 85 3.24 7.03 8.37
N ALA A 86 2.61 7.85 7.52
CA ALA A 86 1.96 7.43 6.29
C ALA A 86 2.63 8.13 5.09
N LYS A 87 2.57 7.52 3.91
CA LYS A 87 3.05 8.05 2.63
C LYS A 87 2.10 7.67 1.52
N SER A 88 1.73 8.60 0.64
CA SER A 88 1.09 8.21 -0.62
C SER A 88 2.13 7.71 -1.62
N LEU A 89 1.78 6.65 -2.33
CA LEU A 89 2.59 6.09 -3.42
C LEU A 89 2.48 6.90 -4.72
N TYR A 90 1.36 7.61 -4.88
CA TYR A 90 1.06 8.41 -6.06
C TYR A 90 0.98 9.89 -5.68
N PRO A 91 1.28 10.81 -6.62
CA PRO A 91 0.97 12.22 -6.44
C PRO A 91 -0.51 12.34 -6.09
N ILE A 92 -0.76 12.96 -4.94
CA ILE A 92 -2.11 13.20 -4.45
C ILE A 92 -2.55 14.53 -5.04
N GLU A 93 -3.83 14.63 -5.41
CA GLU A 93 -4.44 15.93 -5.69
C GLU A 93 -4.32 16.85 -4.45
N ASP A 94 -4.39 18.16 -4.63
CA ASP A 94 -4.17 19.15 -3.55
C ASP A 94 -5.14 18.98 -2.36
N THR A 95 -6.20 18.18 -2.49
CA THR A 95 -7.17 17.88 -1.43
C THR A 95 -7.57 16.40 -1.43
N ASP A 96 -6.84 15.55 -0.72
CA ASP A 96 -7.26 14.18 -0.42
C ASP A 96 -7.61 14.04 1.07
N PRO A 97 -8.91 13.95 1.41
CA PRO A 97 -9.35 13.89 2.80
C PRO A 97 -8.80 12.68 3.56
N LEU A 98 -8.66 11.53 2.89
CA LEU A 98 -8.14 10.34 3.54
C LEU A 98 -6.66 10.50 3.85
N TRP A 99 -5.89 11.10 2.94
CA TRP A 99 -4.49 11.38 3.19
C TRP A 99 -4.28 12.28 4.42
N ASP A 100 -5.08 13.34 4.54
CA ASP A 100 -5.01 14.25 5.68
C ASP A 100 -5.34 13.53 6.99
N LEU A 101 -6.34 12.63 6.98
CA LEU A 101 -6.65 11.78 8.13
C LEU A 101 -5.48 10.86 8.48
N LEU A 102 -4.92 10.13 7.52
CA LEU A 102 -3.81 9.20 7.76
C LEU A 102 -2.56 9.92 8.30
N ARG A 103 -2.29 11.14 7.86
CA ARG A 103 -1.20 11.97 8.43
C ARG A 103 -1.49 12.43 9.86
N ALA A 104 -2.76 12.66 10.18
CA ALA A 104 -3.20 13.06 11.51
C ALA A 104 -3.32 11.87 12.49
N GLY A 105 -3.34 10.63 12.00
CA GLY A 105 -3.45 9.41 12.79
C GLY A 105 -2.12 8.73 13.12
N ASP A 106 -2.23 7.63 13.87
CA ASP A 106 -1.20 6.59 14.07
C ASP A 106 -1.78 5.17 13.94
N ARG A 107 -3.09 5.06 13.70
CA ARG A 107 -3.82 3.81 13.53
C ARG A 107 -4.92 4.00 12.49
N CYS A 108 -5.05 3.06 11.57
CA CYS A 108 -6.24 2.95 10.72
C CYS A 108 -6.82 1.54 10.76
N THR A 109 -8.14 1.44 10.83
CA THR A 109 -8.87 0.17 10.77
C THR A 109 -9.79 0.20 9.57
N VAL A 110 -9.62 -0.77 8.66
CA VAL A 110 -10.51 -1.02 7.53
C VAL A 110 -11.61 -1.97 7.99
N ASP A 111 -12.85 -1.50 7.96
CA ASP A 111 -14.06 -2.25 8.28
C ASP A 111 -15.07 -2.08 7.13
N GLY A 112 -15.17 -3.10 6.28
CA GLY A 112 -15.95 -3.02 5.05
C GLY A 112 -15.48 -1.88 4.14
N ASN A 113 -16.36 -0.90 3.91
CA ASN A 113 -16.05 0.30 3.11
C ASN A 113 -15.64 1.51 3.97
N ILE A 114 -15.52 1.38 5.29
CA ILE A 114 -15.15 2.47 6.18
C ILE A 114 -13.71 2.30 6.65
N ILE A 115 -12.93 3.37 6.57
CA ILE A 115 -11.58 3.46 7.12
C ILE A 115 -11.65 4.36 8.35
N HIS A 116 -11.59 3.76 9.53
CA HIS A 116 -11.53 4.46 10.81
C HIS A 116 -10.09 4.88 11.09
N VAL A 117 -9.86 6.16 11.39
CA VAL A 117 -8.54 6.68 11.74
C VAL A 117 -8.55 7.16 13.20
N GLY A 118 -7.53 6.74 13.94
CA GLY A 118 -7.32 7.12 15.33
C GLY A 118 -5.89 7.57 15.60
N ARG A 119 -5.70 8.20 16.76
CA ARG A 119 -4.40 8.51 17.34
C ARG A 119 -4.40 8.13 18.82
N ALA A 120 -3.48 7.27 19.23
CA ALA A 120 -3.47 6.67 20.56
C ALA A 120 -4.87 6.11 20.92
N ASP A 121 -5.48 6.61 22.00
CA ASP A 121 -6.80 6.18 22.48
C ASP A 121 -7.96 7.01 21.91
N ALA A 122 -7.66 7.99 21.05
CA ALA A 122 -8.67 8.89 20.47
C ALA A 122 -9.06 8.47 19.05
N TYR A 123 -10.36 8.54 18.77
CA TYR A 123 -10.89 8.49 17.41
C TYR A 123 -10.77 9.86 16.75
N ILE A 124 -10.28 9.91 15.52
CA ILE A 124 -10.17 11.15 14.74
C ILE A 124 -11.39 11.27 13.82
N ALA A 125 -11.53 10.35 12.87
CA ALA A 125 -12.61 10.36 11.91
C ALA A 125 -12.72 9.01 11.19
N GLY A 126 -13.79 8.88 10.41
CA GLY A 126 -14.03 7.76 9.51
C GLY A 126 -14.10 8.30 8.10
N TYR A 127 -13.48 7.57 7.17
CA TYR A 127 -13.57 7.84 5.74
C TYR A 127 -14.42 6.73 5.10
N GLU A 128 -15.50 7.10 4.43
CA GLU A 128 -16.34 6.16 3.69
C GLU A 128 -15.86 6.08 2.24
N ALA A 129 -15.32 4.93 1.86
CA ALA A 129 -14.99 4.61 0.50
C ALA A 129 -16.28 4.31 -0.29
N ARG A 130 -16.40 4.92 -1.46
CA ARG A 130 -17.62 4.91 -2.27
C ARG A 130 -17.38 4.35 -3.66
N GLY A 131 -18.31 3.53 -4.15
CA GLY A 131 -18.27 2.97 -5.50
C GLY A 131 -19.06 3.77 -6.53
N ASP A 132 -19.80 4.80 -6.11
CA ASP A 132 -20.81 5.50 -6.91
C ASP A 132 -20.35 6.88 -7.43
N HIS A 133 -19.03 7.10 -7.52
CA HIS A 133 -18.43 8.31 -8.09
C HIS A 133 -17.31 7.99 -9.09
N HIS A 134 -16.79 9.04 -9.74
CA HIS A 134 -15.59 8.92 -10.57
C HIS A 134 -14.39 8.50 -9.71
N GLY A 135 -13.71 7.43 -10.12
CA GLY A 135 -12.67 6.79 -9.32
C GLY A 135 -13.25 5.94 -8.18
N PRO A 136 -14.00 4.86 -8.50
CA PRO A 136 -14.66 4.04 -7.49
C PRO A 136 -13.65 3.43 -6.52
N GLU A 137 -14.07 3.35 -5.27
CA GLU A 137 -13.21 3.01 -4.15
C GLU A 137 -13.64 1.70 -3.51
N CYS A 138 -12.66 0.86 -3.21
CA CYS A 138 -12.83 -0.39 -2.50
C CYS A 138 -11.61 -0.55 -1.60
N PRO A 139 -11.71 -0.26 -0.30
CA PRO A 139 -10.56 -0.21 0.58
C PRO A 139 -10.16 -1.64 0.96
N PHE A 140 -8.88 -1.96 0.78
CA PHE A 140 -8.30 -3.21 1.25
C PHE A 140 -6.83 -3.03 1.60
N VAL A 141 -6.33 -3.92 2.44
CA VAL A 141 -4.91 -3.93 2.83
C VAL A 141 -4.19 -5.01 2.04
N ILE A 142 -3.12 -4.61 1.36
CA ILE A 142 -2.17 -5.50 0.74
C ILE A 142 -1.06 -5.73 1.76
N SER A 143 -0.89 -6.96 2.22
CA SER A 143 0.22 -7.36 3.07
C SER A 143 0.88 -8.57 2.46
N PHE A 144 2.20 -8.52 2.34
CA PHE A 144 2.99 -9.62 1.82
C PHE A 144 3.73 -10.28 2.99
N SER A 145 3.02 -11.17 3.68
CA SER A 145 3.58 -12.07 4.70
C SER A 145 4.19 -13.32 4.07
#